data_AF-A0A838TI75-F1
#
_entry.id   AF-A0A838TI75-F1
#
_cell.length_a   1.000
_cell.length_b   1.000
_cell.length_c   1.000
_cell.angle_alpha   90.00
_cell.angle_beta   90.00
_cell.angle_gamma   90.00
#
_symmetry.space_group_name_H-M   'P 1'
#
loop_
_entity.id
_entity.type
_entity.pdbx_description
1 polymer ?
#
loop_
_entity_poly.entity_id
_entity_poly.type
_entity_poly.pdbx_seq_one_letter_code
_entity_poly.pdbx_strand_id
1 'polypeptide(L)'
;MILALSFLPFWSSNAARLKEARVTQVVKDVKLLPKAAAPRPGGVSDPVREDTAVRTGVESRAELTFTDQTLARLGANTIFTFDQGARNLELGGGRLAPASSERRWRRPD
;
A
#
# COMPACT_ATOMS: atom_id res chain seq x y z
N MET A 1 -44.24 -18.85 -14.49
CA MET A 1 -43.85 -19.16 -13.10
C MET A 1 -42.42 -19.68 -13.14
N ILE A 2 -41.46 -18.91 -12.56
CA ILE A 2 -40.11 -19.33 -12.08
C ILE A 2 -39.10 -19.70 -13.19
N LEU A 3 -37.88 -19.14 -13.33
CA LEU A 3 -37.07 -18.23 -12.51
C LEU A 3 -36.01 -17.61 -13.44
N ALA A 4 -35.85 -16.29 -13.44
CA ALA A 4 -34.69 -15.66 -14.06
C ALA A 4 -33.47 -15.94 -13.18
N LEU A 5 -32.56 -16.80 -13.65
CA LEU A 5 -31.31 -17.09 -12.97
C LEU A 5 -30.32 -15.95 -13.25
N SER A 6 -30.38 -14.93 -12.42
CA SER A 6 -29.44 -13.80 -12.44
C SER A 6 -28.03 -14.30 -12.12
N PHE A 7 -27.19 -14.42 -13.15
CA PHE A 7 -25.74 -14.50 -12.98
C PHE A 7 -25.25 -13.14 -12.49
N LEU A 8 -25.05 -13.02 -11.18
CA LEU A 8 -24.28 -11.92 -10.62
C LEU A 8 -22.83 -12.12 -11.11
N PRO A 9 -22.24 -11.19 -11.89
CA PRO A 9 -20.82 -11.25 -12.14
C PRO A 9 -20.13 -11.09 -10.78
N PHE A 10 -19.51 -12.16 -10.31
CA PHE A 10 -18.66 -12.12 -9.14
C PHE A 10 -17.45 -11.28 -9.53
N TRP A 11 -17.51 -9.98 -9.25
CA TRP A 11 -16.33 -9.12 -9.36
C TRP A 11 -15.29 -9.68 -8.40
N SER A 12 -14.38 -10.48 -8.95
CA SER A 12 -13.16 -10.85 -8.28
C SER A 12 -12.33 -9.58 -8.21
N SER A 13 -12.41 -8.88 -7.08
CA SER A 13 -11.42 -7.88 -6.72
C SER A 13 -10.09 -8.61 -6.61
N ASN A 14 -9.33 -8.63 -7.71
CA ASN A 14 -7.91 -8.90 -7.65
C ASN A 14 -7.34 -7.74 -6.84
N ALA A 15 -7.27 -7.90 -5.52
CA ALA A 15 -6.34 -7.16 -4.69
C ALA A 15 -4.96 -7.51 -5.26
N ALA A 16 -4.53 -6.71 -6.25
CA ALA A 16 -3.27 -6.87 -6.93
C ALA A 16 -2.24 -6.98 -5.82
N ARG A 17 -1.63 -8.17 -5.72
CA ARG A 17 -0.75 -8.50 -4.61
C ARG A 17 0.38 -7.48 -4.62
N LEU A 18 0.33 -6.54 -3.67
CA LEU A 18 1.38 -5.57 -3.38
C LEU A 18 2.57 -6.33 -2.78
N LYS A 19 3.23 -7.15 -3.60
CA LYS A 19 4.34 -8.05 -3.21
C LYS A 19 5.71 -7.44 -3.48
N GLU A 20 5.73 -6.26 -4.07
CA GLU A 20 6.93 -5.52 -4.38
C GLU A 20 6.70 -4.02 -4.17
N ALA A 21 7.72 -3.37 -3.64
CA ALA A 21 7.81 -1.94 -3.48
C ALA A 21 9.22 -1.48 -3.83
N ARG A 22 9.38 -0.18 -4.01
CA ARG A 22 10.66 0.48 -4.24
C ARG A 22 10.84 1.60 -3.24
N VAL A 23 12.04 1.73 -2.69
CA VAL A 23 12.39 2.86 -1.83
C VAL A 23 12.42 4.12 -2.69
N THR A 24 11.61 5.13 -2.39
CA THR A 24 11.61 6.43 -3.09
C THR A 24 12.22 7.53 -2.26
N GLN A 25 12.29 7.36 -0.94
CA GLN A 25 12.94 8.32 -0.05
C GLN A 25 13.70 7.60 1.07
N VAL A 26 14.88 8.13 1.39
CA VAL A 26 15.71 7.73 2.53
C VAL A 26 16.08 8.99 3.31
N VAL A 27 15.74 9.03 4.59
CA VAL A 27 16.13 10.10 5.52
C VAL A 27 16.89 9.46 6.68
N LYS A 28 18.16 9.84 6.85
CA LYS A 28 19.10 9.31 7.86
C LYS A 28 19.34 7.80 7.72
N ASP A 29 19.05 7.01 8.76
CA ASP A 29 19.39 5.59 8.81
C ASP A 29 18.20 4.73 8.36
N VAL A 30 18.30 4.19 7.16
CA VAL A 30 17.37 3.21 6.60
C VAL A 30 18.14 1.99 6.18
N LYS A 31 17.74 0.82 6.68
CA LYS A 31 18.38 -0.45 6.38
C LYS A 31 17.39 -1.40 5.73
N LEU A 32 17.88 -2.14 4.75
CA LEU A 32 17.21 -3.31 4.21
C LEU A 32 17.74 -4.54 4.92
N LEU A 33 16.84 -5.41 5.33
CA LEU A 33 17.12 -6.64 6.05
C LEU A 33 16.58 -7.79 5.21
N PRO A 34 17.32 -8.27 4.19
CA PRO A 34 16.96 -9.46 3.46
C PRO A 34 17.00 -10.67 4.39
N LYS A 35 16.06 -11.60 4.24
CA LYS A 35 15.97 -12.80 5.08
C LYS A 35 17.21 -13.71 4.95
N ALA A 36 17.83 -13.73 3.78
CA ALA A 36 18.95 -14.63 3.45
C ALA A 36 20.31 -13.91 3.37
N ALA A 37 20.41 -12.65 3.78
CA ALA A 37 21.66 -11.89 3.71
C ALA A 37 21.81 -10.95 4.93
N ALA A 38 23.02 -10.44 5.12
CA ALA A 38 23.27 -9.45 6.16
C ALA A 38 22.47 -8.14 5.90
N PRO A 39 22.03 -7.43 6.96
CA PRO A 39 21.45 -6.11 6.81
C PRO A 39 22.39 -5.15 6.09
N ARG A 40 21.84 -4.34 5.18
CA ARG A 40 22.59 -3.35 4.40
C ARG A 40 21.89 -1.99 4.40
N PRO A 41 22.60 -0.88 4.19
CA PRO A 41 21.97 0.41 3.92
C PRO A 41 21.00 0.30 2.74
N GLY A 42 19.84 0.94 2.88
CA GLY A 42 18.88 1.12 1.80
C GLY A 42 19.15 2.43 1.04
N GLY A 43 19.00 2.38 -0.27
CA GLY A 43 19.10 3.53 -1.17
C GLY A 43 17.81 3.78 -1.93
N VAL A 44 17.66 4.99 -2.46
CA VAL A 44 16.57 5.28 -3.40
C VAL A 44 16.66 4.33 -4.59
N SER A 45 15.51 3.89 -5.06
CA SER A 45 15.33 2.86 -6.08
C SER A 45 15.66 1.43 -5.67
N ASP A 46 16.05 1.16 -4.43
CA ASP A 46 16.20 -0.23 -3.98
C ASP A 46 14.85 -0.97 -4.01
N PRO A 47 14.84 -2.23 -4.49
CA PRO A 47 13.66 -3.06 -4.42
C PRO A 47 13.45 -3.58 -2.99
N VAL A 48 12.20 -3.62 -2.57
CA VAL A 48 11.75 -4.25 -1.32
C VAL A 48 10.72 -5.30 -1.70
N ARG A 49 11.02 -6.57 -1.39
CA ARG A 49 10.16 -7.73 -1.68
C ARG A 49 9.74 -8.42 -0.40
N GLU A 50 8.89 -9.43 -0.51
CA GLU A 50 8.32 -10.18 0.61
C GLU A 50 9.36 -10.81 1.57
N ASP A 51 10.58 -11.02 1.10
CA ASP A 51 11.70 -11.57 1.86
C ASP A 51 12.62 -10.49 2.46
N THR A 52 12.29 -9.21 2.32
CA THR A 52 13.12 -8.09 2.72
C THR A 52 12.36 -7.14 3.62
N ALA A 53 12.83 -6.97 4.85
CA ALA A 53 12.30 -5.94 5.75
C ALA A 53 12.99 -4.59 5.51
N VAL A 54 12.28 -3.50 5.80
CA VAL A 54 12.84 -2.14 5.86
C VAL A 54 12.84 -1.71 7.32
N ARG A 55 13.98 -1.25 7.83
CA ARG A 55 14.10 -0.70 9.19
C ARG A 55 14.57 0.74 9.13
N THR A 56 13.88 1.62 9.84
CA THR A 56 14.29 3.01 10.07
C THR A 56 14.89 3.16 11.46
N GLY A 57 15.96 3.95 11.58
CA GLY A 57 16.59 4.30 12.85
C GLY A 57 15.90 5.47 13.57
N VAL A 58 16.61 6.01 14.57
CA VAL A 58 16.17 7.21 15.30
C VAL A 58 16.11 8.40 14.35
N GLU A 59 15.06 9.21 14.46
CA GLU A 59 14.79 10.39 13.60
C GLU A 59 14.85 10.11 12.09
N SER A 60 14.71 8.85 11.70
CA SER A 60 14.82 8.42 10.31
C SER A 60 13.44 8.30 9.67
N ARG A 61 13.38 8.38 8.34
CA ARG A 61 12.15 8.19 7.57
C ARG A 61 12.46 7.45 6.28
N ALA A 62 11.52 6.65 5.80
CA ALA A 62 11.57 6.06 4.48
C ALA A 62 10.23 6.21 3.78
N GLU A 63 10.26 6.37 2.45
CA GLU A 63 9.07 6.26 1.61
C GLU A 63 9.23 5.06 0.68
N LEU A 64 8.18 4.25 0.58
CA LEU A 64 8.08 3.10 -0.30
C LEU A 64 6.95 3.32 -1.29
N THR A 65 7.20 3.11 -2.58
CA THR A 65 6.17 3.08 -3.61
C THR A 65 5.94 1.66 -4.06
N PHE A 66 4.70 1.19 -3.95
CA PHE A 66 4.29 -0.13 -4.41
C PHE A 66 4.01 -0.13 -5.92
N THR A 67 3.87 -1.32 -6.49
CA THR A 67 3.61 -1.50 -7.92
C THR A 67 2.29 -0.88 -8.41
N ASP A 68 1.32 -0.70 -7.50
CA ASP A 68 0.05 -0.02 -7.76
C ASP A 68 0.11 1.50 -7.56
N GLN A 69 1.32 2.05 -7.38
CA GLN A 69 1.60 3.47 -7.11
C GLN A 69 1.15 3.96 -5.72
N THR A 70 0.68 3.08 -4.84
CA THR A 70 0.41 3.44 -3.45
C THR A 70 1.72 3.76 -2.72
N LEU A 71 1.69 4.73 -1.80
CA LEU A 71 2.84 5.14 -0.99
C LEU A 71 2.69 4.67 0.46
N ALA A 72 3.72 4.02 1.01
CA ALA A 72 3.89 3.83 2.46
C ALA A 72 4.99 4.75 2.99
N ARG A 73 4.70 5.42 4.10
CA ARG A 73 5.65 6.27 4.81
C ARG A 73 6.00 5.64 6.15
N LEU A 74 7.29 5.39 6.37
CA LEU A 74 7.81 4.81 7.59
C LEU A 74 8.38 5.93 8.47
N GLY A 75 7.92 5.98 9.73
CA GLY A 75 8.43 6.89 10.75
C GLY A 75 9.75 6.41 11.35
N ALA A 76 10.23 7.07 12.41
CA ALA A 76 11.42 6.64 13.13
C ALA A 76 11.17 5.30 13.86
N ASN A 77 12.22 4.52 14.11
CA ASN A 77 12.17 3.26 14.86
C ASN A 77 11.10 2.27 14.37
N THR A 78 10.88 2.22 13.06
CA THR A 78 9.83 1.41 12.42
C THR A 78 10.49 0.24 11.69
N ILE A 79 9.84 -0.93 11.71
CA ILE A 79 10.16 -2.06 10.85
C ILE A 79 8.95 -2.36 9.98
N PHE A 80 9.16 -2.41 8.67
CA PHE A 80 8.17 -2.82 7.69
C PHE A 80 8.56 -4.17 7.10
N THR A 81 7.59 -5.06 7.00
CA THR A 81 7.65 -6.34 6.30
C THR A 81 6.32 -6.56 5.57
N PHE A 82 6.31 -7.31 4.47
CA PHE A 82 5.08 -7.53 3.70
C PHE A 82 4.02 -8.37 4.42
N ASP A 83 4.43 -9.23 5.35
CA ASP A 83 3.53 -10.02 6.21
C ASP A 83 2.78 -9.16 7.25
N GLN A 84 3.37 -8.04 7.70
CA GLN A 84 2.76 -7.12 8.66
C GLN A 84 2.16 -5.86 8.01
N GLY A 85 2.67 -5.44 6.84
CA GLY A 85 2.44 -4.10 6.28
C GLY A 85 1.34 -3.99 5.21
N ALA A 86 0.96 -5.09 4.54
CA ALA A 86 0.02 -4.99 3.40
C ALA A 86 -1.44 -4.64 3.79
N ARG A 87 -1.78 -4.67 5.09
CA ARG A 87 -3.14 -4.37 5.59
C ARG A 87 -3.25 -3.08 6.41
N ASN A 88 -2.13 -2.44 6.76
CA ASN A 88 -2.09 -1.28 7.66
C ASN A 88 -1.52 -0.01 7.00
N LEU A 89 -1.59 0.10 5.66
CA LEU A 89 -1.46 1.41 5.00
C LEU A 89 -2.73 2.22 5.30
N GLU A 90 -2.79 2.81 6.49
CA GLU A 90 -3.67 3.94 6.71
C GLU A 90 -3.22 5.06 5.78
N LEU A 91 -4.11 5.37 4.83
CA LEU A 91 -4.02 6.53 3.96
C LEU A 91 -3.94 7.77 4.85
N GLY A 92 -2.74 8.33 4.98
CA GLY A 92 -2.54 9.65 5.54
C GLY A 92 -3.27 10.69 4.67
N GLY A 93 -4.56 10.89 4.91
CA GLY A 93 -5.30 12.09 4.53
C GLY A 93 -6.38 11.99 3.44
N GLY A 94 -6.86 10.80 3.04
CA GLY A 94 -7.93 10.75 2.02
C GLY A 94 -8.73 9.48 2.00
N ARG A 95 -9.95 9.51 2.55
CA ARG A 95 -10.96 8.48 2.29
C ARG A 95 -11.59 8.78 0.93
N LEU A 96 -11.43 7.87 -0.04
CA LEU A 96 -12.30 7.85 -1.22
C LEU A 96 -13.70 7.47 -0.75
N ALA A 97 -14.59 8.46 -0.63
CA ALA A 97 -16.02 8.21 -0.51
C ALA A 97 -16.57 7.92 -1.93
N PRO A 98 -17.40 6.88 -2.13
CA PRO A 98 -18.09 6.71 -3.40
C PRO A 98 -18.93 7.96 -3.66
N ALA A 99 -18.73 8.59 -4.81
CA ALA A 99 -19.61 9.66 -5.28
C ALA A 99 -20.99 9.05 -5.49
N SER A 100 -21.91 9.29 -4.56
CA SER A 100 -23.31 8.94 -4.71
C SER A 100 -23.95 9.91 -5.72
N SER A 101 -23.82 9.61 -7.01
CA SER A 101 -24.54 10.30 -8.07
C SER A 101 -25.97 9.77 -8.16
N GLU A 102 -26.86 10.19 -7.27
CA GLU A 102 -28.31 10.07 -7.51
C GLU A 102 -29.12 10.98 -6.58
N ARG A 103 -29.17 12.28 -6.87
CA ARG A 103 -30.36 13.11 -6.60
C ARG A 103 -30.54 14.12 -7.71
N ARG A 104 -31.05 13.59 -8.83
CA ARG A 104 -32.19 14.12 -9.58
C ARG A 104 -32.69 15.47 -9.04
N TRP A 105 -32.16 16.56 -9.55
CA TRP A 105 -32.78 17.87 -9.45
C TRP A 105 -34.10 17.82 -10.23
N ARG A 106 -35.20 17.47 -9.55
CA ARG A 106 -36.52 17.90 -10.01
C ARG A 106 -36.56 19.42 -9.83
N ARG A 107 -36.54 20.15 -10.94
CA ARG A 107 -37.17 21.47 -10.99
C ARG A 107 -38.66 21.27 -10.65
N PRO A 108 -39.23 21.96 -9.65
CA PRO A 108 -40.64 22.24 -9.68
C PRO A 108 -40.89 23.34 -10.72
N ASP A 109 -42.05 23.19 -11.33
CA ASP A 109 -42.71 23.94 -12.41
C ASP A 109 -42.56 25.47 -12.33
#